data_AF-A0A7Y3WV07-F1
#
_entry.id   AF-A0A7Y3WV07-F1
#
_cell.length_a   1.000
_cell.length_b   1.000
_cell.length_c   1.000
_cell.angle_alpha   90.00
_cell.angle_beta   90.00
_cell.angle_gamma   90.00
#
_symmetry.space_group_name_H-M   'P 1'
#
loop_
_entity.id
_entity.type
_entity.pdbx_description
1 polymer ?
#
loop_
_entity_poly.entity_id
_entity_poly.type
_entity_poly.pdbx_seq_one_letter_code
_entity_poly.pdbx_strand_id
1 'polypeptide(L)'
;MSKKITSSVLVALMIAGSTSFSAFAAMPTGTVVIGTKAFDLTYANNSANASEISAAIVDGGSVYFKDFNGDWIDNIKGAKVAASLIPAVTYKSASGTSNFGASDTDTNTNTVATSAKVSAISANQLKETFNGKVADTSKVVFTVKREATSMTMVTTWNDAKTEATLTYKDNLPEGTYTVGGMNNTIDIGSSTVAVTKQKVSKIEIGDTLAVDLPTMHSDVDGGEWPGDGHVSYKVLDQYGGDITENSLASNINWKSPIGKISASKGIITISILEGSANHNVGLLTQYKTIIITATDSDSNAHQSTTLKVVSQSFPVTSVNKIENTTKNIGDSYTLPTTVTATLVDKTTKDFAVTWDKVASTKVAGQFTFTGTLTMVDGIVNTDNITASATLIVATPVIDKMDITSKFTDENFKSIVYSKIGKTAPSPILESDVKDIKSLDLSGAEVSSSSGLEYFTSLTELNCSNNEIVTLDVSKNTALIALSCWGNKLTTLDVSKNVSLDILQCSMNQLTKLNVDPALTSLNCTDNKLTTIDLSKNLKSMSFKCDENVKVLH
;
A
#
# COMPACT_ATOMS: atom_id res chain seq x y z
N MET A 1 10.89 31.59 -3.43
CA MET A 1 10.51 32.62 -2.44
C MET A 1 11.05 33.96 -2.91
N SER A 2 10.22 35.01 -3.04
CA SER A 2 10.63 36.29 -3.65
C SER A 2 10.38 37.52 -2.77
N LYS A 3 10.28 37.36 -1.44
CA LYS A 3 10.09 38.49 -0.51
C LYS A 3 11.16 38.43 0.58
N LYS A 4 11.99 39.48 0.63
CA LYS A 4 13.10 39.67 1.57
C LYS A 4 12.67 40.65 2.66
N ILE A 5 13.09 40.45 3.90
CA ILE A 5 12.91 41.46 4.96
C ILE A 5 14.11 42.41 4.89
N THR A 6 13.93 43.58 4.26
CA THR A 6 15.06 44.48 3.93
C THR A 6 15.09 45.80 4.70
N SER A 7 14.25 46.04 5.70
CA SER A 7 14.45 47.20 6.59
C SER A 7 13.71 47.09 7.93
N SER A 8 14.22 47.83 8.92
CA SER A 8 13.62 48.03 10.25
C SER A 8 12.21 48.64 10.21
N VAL A 9 11.79 49.23 9.09
CA VAL A 9 10.44 49.80 8.92
C VAL A 9 9.39 48.72 8.60
N LEU A 10 9.78 47.62 7.93
CA LEU A 10 8.88 46.46 7.73
C LEU A 10 8.70 45.63 9.00
N VAL A 11 9.63 45.74 9.96
CA VAL A 11 9.53 45.12 11.30
C VAL A 11 8.42 45.78 12.13
N ALA A 12 8.20 47.09 11.99
CA ALA A 12 7.07 47.78 12.62
C ALA A 12 5.70 47.31 12.07
N LEU A 13 5.64 46.91 10.80
CA LEU A 13 4.44 46.29 10.20
C LEU A 13 4.25 44.83 10.64
N MET A 14 5.32 44.10 10.97
CA MET A 14 5.22 42.76 11.60
C MET A 14 4.67 42.84 13.03
N ILE A 15 4.95 43.91 13.78
CA ILE A 15 4.49 44.13 15.16
C ILE A 15 2.99 44.50 15.22
N ALA A 16 2.40 45.00 14.12
CA ALA A 16 1.00 45.43 14.07
C ALA A 16 -0.01 44.34 13.61
N GLY A 17 0.43 43.09 13.41
CA GLY A 17 -0.45 41.95 13.15
C GLY A 17 -1.19 41.93 11.79
N SER A 18 -0.78 42.73 10.80
CA SER A 18 -1.54 42.90 9.54
C SER A 18 -0.93 42.27 8.28
N THR A 19 0.17 41.51 8.37
CA THR A 19 0.57 40.60 7.29
C THR A 19 0.98 39.26 7.86
N SER A 20 0.04 38.31 7.89
CA SER A 20 0.42 36.90 7.89
C SER A 20 1.26 36.65 6.64
N PHE A 21 2.54 36.34 6.84
CA PHE A 21 3.33 35.74 5.78
C PHE A 21 2.66 34.41 5.46
N SER A 22 1.88 34.31 4.39
CA SER A 22 1.18 33.07 4.02
C SER A 22 2.13 31.87 3.85
N ALA A 23 3.42 32.12 3.57
CA ALA A 23 4.46 31.10 3.54
C ALA A 23 5.00 30.67 4.93
N PHE A 24 5.04 31.58 5.92
CA PHE A 24 5.49 31.27 7.29
C PHE A 24 4.33 30.82 8.20
N ALA A 25 3.11 31.31 7.98
CA ALA A 25 1.91 30.86 8.68
C ALA A 25 1.51 29.41 8.32
N ALA A 26 2.06 28.87 7.22
CA ALA A 26 1.90 27.47 6.81
C ALA A 26 2.99 26.53 7.38
N MET A 27 3.99 27.06 8.09
CA MET A 27 5.03 26.25 8.75
C MET A 27 4.58 25.89 10.16
N PRO A 28 4.32 24.61 10.48
CA PRO A 28 3.96 24.20 11.84
C PRO A 28 5.14 24.34 12.83
N THR A 29 6.38 24.28 12.34
CA THR A 29 7.64 24.38 13.12
C THR A 29 8.77 24.95 12.25
N GLY A 30 9.81 25.55 12.87
CA GLY A 30 10.99 26.08 12.18
C GLY A 30 11.90 26.89 13.11
N THR A 31 13.10 27.26 12.67
CA THR A 31 14.05 28.07 13.46
C THR A 31 14.44 29.35 12.72
N VAL A 32 14.39 30.47 13.44
CA VAL A 32 14.82 31.79 12.96
C VAL A 32 16.07 32.20 13.74
N VAL A 33 17.15 32.51 13.04
CA VAL A 33 18.41 33.00 13.62
C VAL A 33 18.56 34.48 13.31
N ILE A 34 18.81 35.28 14.34
CA ILE A 34 18.99 36.73 14.28
C ILE A 34 20.25 37.07 15.08
N GLY A 35 21.35 37.38 14.39
CA GLY A 35 22.63 37.65 15.03
C GLY A 35 23.10 36.46 15.87
N THR A 36 23.24 36.65 17.19
CA THR A 36 23.67 35.63 18.16
C THR A 36 22.49 34.93 18.87
N LYS A 37 21.25 35.17 18.42
CA LYS A 37 20.06 34.55 19.01
C LYS A 37 19.32 33.69 18.00
N ALA A 38 18.71 32.63 18.48
CA ALA A 38 17.83 31.79 17.69
C ALA A 38 16.50 31.56 18.41
N PHE A 39 15.42 31.47 17.64
CA PHE A 39 14.07 31.33 18.15
C PHE A 39 13.32 30.27 17.36
N ASP A 40 12.45 29.53 18.02
CA ASP A 40 11.40 28.80 17.31
C ASP A 40 10.54 29.77 16.50
N LEU A 41 10.12 29.33 15.32
CA LEU A 41 9.25 30.12 14.46
C LEU A 41 7.93 30.48 15.19
N THR A 42 7.37 29.55 15.96
CA THR A 42 6.20 29.79 16.80
C THR A 42 6.48 30.83 17.89
N TYR A 43 7.68 30.82 18.47
CA TYR A 43 8.10 31.79 19.48
C TYR A 43 8.31 33.18 18.89
N ALA A 44 8.94 33.26 17.72
CA ALA A 44 9.19 34.50 16.98
C ALA A 44 7.89 35.13 16.44
N ASN A 45 6.91 34.31 16.06
CA ASN A 45 5.60 34.75 15.57
C ASN A 45 4.61 35.12 16.69
N ASN A 46 4.93 34.87 17.96
CA ASN A 46 4.06 35.23 19.07
C ASN A 46 4.19 36.73 19.36
N SER A 47 3.08 37.46 19.23
CA SER A 47 3.00 38.91 19.50
C SER A 47 3.50 39.30 20.90
N ALA A 48 3.40 38.41 21.90
CA ALA A 48 3.90 38.66 23.26
C ALA A 48 5.43 38.77 23.33
N ASN A 49 6.16 38.18 22.38
CA ASN A 49 7.63 38.15 22.34
C ASN A 49 8.23 39.24 21.44
N ALA A 50 7.39 40.07 20.82
CA ALA A 50 7.79 41.02 19.77
C ALA A 50 8.91 41.98 20.20
N SER A 51 8.92 42.40 21.47
CA SER A 51 9.95 43.29 22.02
C SER A 51 11.35 42.65 22.01
N GLU A 52 11.45 41.36 22.38
CA GLU A 52 12.72 40.64 22.40
C GLU A 52 13.25 40.37 20.99
N ILE A 53 12.36 39.95 20.08
CA ILE A 53 12.72 39.72 18.67
C ILE A 53 13.20 41.03 18.03
N SER A 54 12.49 42.13 18.29
CA SER A 54 12.85 43.45 17.75
C SER A 54 14.19 43.94 18.30
N ALA A 55 14.44 43.76 19.61
CA ALA A 55 15.71 44.11 20.21
C ALA A 55 16.88 43.34 19.58
N ALA A 56 16.71 42.04 19.30
CA ALA A 56 17.74 41.22 18.65
C ALA A 56 18.02 41.67 17.21
N ILE A 57 17.01 42.13 16.48
CA ILE A 57 17.19 42.68 15.12
C ILE A 57 17.94 44.02 15.16
N VAL A 58 17.59 44.88 16.12
CA VAL A 58 18.21 46.20 16.29
C VAL A 58 19.67 46.10 16.72
N ASP A 59 20.01 45.09 17.53
CA ASP A 59 21.40 44.80 17.96
C ASP A 59 22.32 44.44 16.76
N GLY A 60 21.71 44.09 15.63
CA GLY A 60 22.40 43.83 14.37
C GLY A 60 22.88 42.38 14.20
N GLY A 61 23.13 42.00 12.95
CA GLY A 61 23.56 40.65 12.58
C GLY A 61 22.82 40.11 11.36
N SER A 62 23.36 39.04 10.78
CA SER A 62 22.69 38.33 9.68
C SER A 62 21.43 37.63 10.19
N VAL A 63 20.40 37.57 9.33
CA VAL A 63 19.17 36.85 9.62
C VAL A 63 19.08 35.62 8.71
N TYR A 64 18.95 34.45 9.31
CA TYR A 64 18.82 33.18 8.61
C TYR A 64 17.54 32.47 9.02
N PHE A 65 16.95 31.71 8.11
CA PHE A 65 15.84 30.80 8.42
C PHE A 65 16.07 29.45 7.74
N LYS A 66 15.52 28.38 8.33
CA LYS A 66 15.56 27.03 7.76
C LYS A 66 14.29 26.81 6.94
N ASP A 67 14.43 26.43 5.68
CA ASP A 67 13.30 26.20 4.77
C ASP A 67 12.72 24.77 4.88
N PHE A 68 11.71 24.46 4.05
CA PHE A 68 11.02 23.16 4.05
C PHE A 68 11.91 21.96 3.69
N ASN A 69 13.03 22.20 3.02
CA ASN A 69 14.01 21.17 2.65
C ASN A 69 15.10 21.01 3.72
N GLY A 70 15.03 21.79 4.81
CA GLY A 70 16.06 21.85 5.83
C GLY A 70 17.25 22.74 5.46
N ASP A 71 17.14 23.54 4.39
CA ASP A 71 18.22 24.39 3.92
C ASP A 71 18.21 25.75 4.64
N TRP A 72 19.39 26.26 4.98
CA TRP A 72 19.52 27.61 5.54
C TRP A 72 19.45 28.66 4.43
N ILE A 73 18.62 29.67 4.63
CA ILE A 73 18.41 30.78 3.69
C ILE A 73 18.79 32.09 4.37
N ASP A 74 19.64 32.88 3.71
CA ASP A 74 19.90 34.28 4.07
C ASP A 74 18.66 35.11 3.72
N ASN A 75 18.07 35.77 4.71
CA ASN A 75 16.82 36.52 4.56
C ASN A 75 16.99 37.81 3.73
N ILE A 76 18.19 38.38 3.67
CA ILE A 76 18.52 39.59 2.91
C ILE A 76 18.80 39.23 1.46
N LYS A 77 19.53 38.14 1.21
CA LYS A 77 19.91 37.71 -0.15
C LYS A 77 18.87 36.80 -0.79
N GLY A 78 18.06 36.09 0.01
CA GLY A 78 17.16 35.03 -0.44
C GLY A 78 17.90 33.81 -0.97
N ALA A 79 19.20 33.70 -0.68
CA ALA A 79 20.08 32.67 -1.20
C ALA A 79 20.30 31.57 -0.16
N LYS A 80 20.43 30.33 -0.63
CA LYS A 80 20.88 29.21 0.20
C LYS A 80 22.28 29.49 0.73
N VAL A 81 22.48 29.26 2.01
CA VAL A 81 23.78 29.39 2.69
C VAL A 81 24.17 28.06 3.32
N ALA A 82 25.48 27.79 3.38
CA ALA A 82 25.98 26.59 4.01
C ALA A 82 25.74 26.63 5.52
N ALA A 83 25.40 25.48 6.11
CA ALA A 83 25.23 25.32 7.55
C ALA A 83 26.46 25.80 8.36
N SER A 84 27.66 25.70 7.78
CA SER A 84 28.92 26.19 8.37
C SER A 84 29.00 27.71 8.54
N LEU A 85 28.11 28.47 7.89
CA LEU A 85 28.04 29.93 7.99
C LEU A 85 27.08 30.40 9.09
N ILE A 86 26.41 29.48 9.78
CA ILE A 86 25.51 29.81 10.89
C ILE A 86 26.34 30.12 12.13
N PRO A 87 26.20 31.31 12.74
CA PRO A 87 26.97 31.70 13.92
C PRO A 87 26.56 30.88 15.14
N ALA A 88 27.39 30.93 16.19
CA ALA A 88 26.98 30.41 17.50
C ALA A 88 25.79 31.23 18.03
N VAL A 89 24.80 30.55 18.58
CA VAL A 89 23.54 31.18 18.99
C VAL A 89 23.10 30.73 20.37
N THR A 90 22.53 31.66 21.14
CA THR A 90 21.68 31.33 22.28
C THR A 90 20.26 31.13 21.77
N TYR A 91 19.80 29.88 21.79
CA TYR A 91 18.48 29.47 21.34
C TYR A 91 17.46 29.54 22.47
N LYS A 92 16.30 30.11 22.18
CA LYS A 92 15.16 30.18 23.09
C LYS A 92 13.93 29.55 22.48
N SER A 93 13.35 28.62 23.23
CA SER A 93 12.05 28.02 22.94
C SER A 93 11.08 28.28 24.09
N ALA A 94 9.83 27.85 23.94
CA ALA A 94 8.85 27.85 25.03
C ALA A 94 9.25 26.93 26.22
N SER A 95 10.22 26.02 26.03
CA SER A 95 10.68 25.06 27.04
C SER A 95 11.98 25.43 27.73
N GLY A 96 12.69 26.50 27.32
CA GLY A 96 13.90 26.96 27.98
C GLY A 96 14.89 27.68 27.05
N THR A 97 16.10 27.94 27.57
CA THR A 97 17.22 28.54 26.81
C THR A 97 18.38 27.54 26.72
N SER A 98 18.95 27.37 25.53
CA SER A 98 20.14 26.54 25.27
C SER A 98 21.16 27.30 24.42
N ASN A 99 22.43 26.90 24.46
CA ASN A 99 23.48 27.49 23.62
C ASN A 99 23.94 26.47 22.58
N PHE A 100 24.00 26.90 21.32
CA PHE A 100 24.52 26.11 20.21
C PHE A 100 25.81 26.73 19.69
N GLY A 101 26.78 25.87 19.38
CA GLY A 101 28.03 26.26 18.74
C GLY A 101 27.81 26.81 17.33
N ALA A 102 28.84 27.42 16.75
CA ALA A 102 28.80 27.83 15.35
C ALA A 102 28.81 26.59 14.44
N SER A 103 28.25 26.75 13.23
CA SER A 103 27.92 25.67 12.29
C SER A 103 26.74 24.82 12.77
N ASP A 104 25.65 24.79 12.00
CA ASP A 104 24.54 23.86 12.28
C ASP A 104 25.02 22.42 12.03
N THR A 105 25.22 21.66 13.12
CA THR A 105 25.66 20.26 13.09
C THR A 105 24.51 19.26 13.07
N ASP A 106 23.25 19.71 13.06
CA ASP A 106 22.11 18.81 12.95
C ASP A 106 22.05 18.24 11.53
N THR A 107 22.57 17.03 11.37
CA THR A 107 22.54 16.30 10.10
C THR A 107 21.11 15.89 9.77
N ASN A 108 20.42 16.68 8.94
CA ASN A 108 19.13 16.30 8.40
C ASN A 108 19.34 15.33 7.23
N THR A 109 19.32 14.02 7.49
CA THR A 109 19.44 12.96 6.46
C THR A 109 18.12 12.68 5.73
N ASN A 110 17.15 13.61 5.77
CA ASN A 110 15.85 13.42 5.13
C ASN A 110 15.89 13.81 3.65
N THR A 111 16.61 13.03 2.84
CA THR A 111 16.39 13.06 1.37
C THR A 111 15.01 12.49 1.10
N VAL A 112 14.00 13.36 1.00
CA VAL A 112 12.65 12.97 0.58
C VAL A 112 12.73 12.50 -0.87
N ALA A 113 12.29 11.27 -1.12
CA ALA A 113 12.24 10.72 -2.47
C ALA A 113 11.33 11.60 -3.35
N THR A 114 11.87 12.10 -4.46
CA THR A 114 11.14 12.94 -5.41
C THR A 114 10.59 12.10 -6.57
N SER A 115 9.49 12.59 -7.15
CA SER A 115 8.99 12.19 -8.46
C SER A 115 10.14 12.19 -9.47
N ALA A 116 10.27 11.10 -10.22
CA ALA A 116 11.26 10.92 -11.26
C ALA A 116 10.62 10.94 -12.64
N LYS A 117 9.53 10.19 -12.81
CA LYS A 117 8.86 10.01 -14.09
C LYS A 117 7.45 9.48 -13.92
N VAL A 118 6.54 9.96 -14.75
CA VAL A 118 5.24 9.32 -14.99
C VAL A 118 5.20 8.62 -16.35
N SER A 119 4.53 7.47 -16.43
CA SER A 119 4.26 6.74 -17.67
C SER A 119 2.85 6.17 -17.68
N ALA A 120 2.20 6.09 -18.84
CA ALA A 120 0.95 5.37 -19.00
C ALA A 120 1.29 3.89 -19.23
N ILE A 121 0.66 3.00 -18.47
CA ILE A 121 0.96 1.56 -18.49
C ILE A 121 -0.23 0.70 -18.89
N SER A 122 -1.42 1.30 -19.00
CA SER A 122 -2.62 0.70 -19.56
C SER A 122 -3.60 1.81 -19.98
N ALA A 123 -4.75 1.43 -20.53
CA ALA A 123 -5.81 2.38 -20.86
C ALA A 123 -6.37 3.17 -19.67
N ASN A 124 -6.21 2.69 -18.43
CA ASN A 124 -6.73 3.34 -17.21
C ASN A 124 -5.70 3.55 -16.10
N GLN A 125 -4.42 3.23 -16.33
CA GLN A 125 -3.38 3.30 -15.30
C GLN A 125 -2.19 4.15 -15.72
N LEU A 126 -1.74 4.95 -14.76
CA LEU A 126 -0.47 5.66 -14.79
C LEU A 126 0.47 5.07 -13.75
N LYS A 127 1.77 5.03 -14.04
CA LYS A 127 2.83 4.65 -13.11
C LYS A 127 3.74 5.83 -12.86
N GLU A 128 3.89 6.20 -11.61
CA GLU A 128 4.84 7.18 -11.10
C GLU A 128 6.05 6.44 -10.52
N THR A 129 7.26 6.82 -10.90
CA THR A 129 8.51 6.28 -10.34
C THR A 129 9.24 7.35 -9.54
N PHE A 130 9.96 6.93 -8.50
CA PHE A 130 10.68 7.82 -7.59
C PHE A 130 12.19 7.61 -7.69
N ASN A 131 12.96 8.70 -7.50
CA ASN A 131 14.44 8.65 -7.50
C ASN A 131 15.03 7.94 -6.27
N GLY A 132 14.18 7.49 -5.35
CA GLY A 132 14.56 6.76 -4.15
C GLY A 132 13.34 6.13 -3.48
N LYS A 133 13.58 5.38 -2.40
CA LYS A 133 12.53 4.76 -1.60
C LYS A 133 11.72 5.82 -0.85
N VAL A 134 10.40 5.81 -1.03
CA VAL A 134 9.48 6.61 -0.22
C VAL A 134 9.35 5.96 1.16
N ALA A 135 9.78 6.66 2.21
CA ALA A 135 9.83 6.13 3.57
C ALA A 135 8.42 5.76 4.10
N ASP A 136 7.46 6.66 3.90
CA ASP A 136 6.07 6.52 4.33
C ASP A 136 5.13 6.90 3.19
N THR A 137 4.60 5.89 2.52
CA THR A 137 3.72 6.05 1.36
C THR A 137 2.30 6.48 1.74
N SER A 138 1.90 6.34 3.02
CA SER A 138 0.57 6.75 3.50
C SER A 138 0.38 8.27 3.52
N LYS A 139 1.51 9.00 3.55
CA LYS A 139 1.58 10.46 3.53
C LYS A 139 1.61 11.02 2.10
N VAL A 140 1.78 10.17 1.10
CA VAL A 140 1.86 10.60 -0.30
C VAL A 140 0.48 10.69 -0.90
N VAL A 141 0.13 11.89 -1.36
CA VAL A 141 -1.11 12.19 -2.06
C VAL A 141 -0.78 12.65 -3.47
N PHE A 142 -1.42 12.03 -4.46
CA PHE A 142 -1.29 12.42 -5.85
C PHE A 142 -2.46 13.28 -6.29
N THR A 143 -2.14 14.35 -7.02
CA THR A 143 -3.10 15.14 -7.78
C THR A 143 -2.88 14.86 -9.25
N VAL A 144 -3.86 14.22 -9.90
CA VAL A 144 -3.82 13.96 -11.34
C VAL A 144 -4.78 14.90 -12.04
N LYS A 145 -4.27 15.65 -13.02
CA LYS A 145 -5.06 16.61 -13.80
C LYS A 145 -4.86 16.40 -15.30
N ARG A 146 -5.95 16.53 -16.06
CA ARG A 146 -5.92 16.76 -17.51
C ARG A 146 -6.40 18.19 -17.73
N GLU A 147 -5.50 19.06 -18.18
CA GLU A 147 -5.75 20.51 -18.23
C GLU A 147 -6.18 21.04 -16.85
N ALA A 148 -7.37 21.65 -16.74
CA ALA A 148 -7.93 22.16 -15.48
C ALA A 148 -8.73 21.11 -14.68
N THR A 149 -9.00 19.93 -15.25
CA THR A 149 -9.89 18.93 -14.64
C THR A 149 -9.11 17.94 -13.78
N SER A 150 -9.43 17.86 -12.49
CA SER A 150 -8.87 16.88 -11.56
C SER A 150 -9.54 15.51 -11.70
N MET A 151 -8.76 14.44 -11.54
CA MET A 151 -9.23 13.07 -11.63
C MET A 151 -8.88 12.28 -10.37
N THR A 152 -9.86 11.56 -9.84
CA THR A 152 -9.69 10.75 -8.64
C THR A 152 -9.09 9.40 -8.99
N MET A 153 -7.90 9.13 -8.47
CA MET A 153 -7.17 7.88 -8.71
C MET A 153 -7.11 7.03 -7.45
N VAL A 154 -7.17 5.71 -7.62
CA VAL A 154 -6.79 4.75 -6.58
C VAL A 154 -5.29 4.49 -6.69
N THR A 155 -4.57 4.72 -5.61
CA THR A 155 -3.10 4.57 -5.58
C THR A 155 -2.72 3.24 -4.96
N THR A 156 -1.79 2.53 -5.59
CA THR A 156 -1.11 1.37 -5.02
C THR A 156 0.38 1.52 -5.17
N TRP A 157 1.16 0.90 -4.28
CA TRP A 157 2.62 0.96 -4.29
C TRP A 157 3.22 -0.43 -4.53
N ASN A 158 4.38 -0.45 -5.19
CA ASN A 158 5.23 -1.63 -5.21
C ASN A 158 5.91 -1.85 -3.84
N ASP A 159 6.40 -3.06 -3.57
CA ASP A 159 6.97 -3.42 -2.27
C ASP A 159 8.24 -2.64 -1.93
N ALA A 160 9.01 -2.28 -2.96
CA ALA A 160 10.20 -1.45 -2.83
C ALA A 160 9.88 0.00 -2.43
N LYS A 161 8.61 0.44 -2.55
CA LYS A 161 8.15 1.82 -2.34
C LYS A 161 8.89 2.84 -3.22
N THR A 162 9.23 2.42 -4.43
CA THR A 162 9.91 3.24 -5.45
C THR A 162 9.01 3.52 -6.65
N GLU A 163 7.84 2.88 -6.72
CA GLU A 163 6.86 3.08 -7.78
C GLU A 163 5.44 3.09 -7.20
N ALA A 164 4.60 4.00 -7.71
CA ALA A 164 3.18 4.06 -7.42
C ALA A 164 2.37 3.87 -8.71
N THR A 165 1.39 2.98 -8.67
CA THR A 165 0.41 2.78 -9.74
C THR A 165 -0.88 3.49 -9.38
N LEU A 166 -1.29 4.43 -10.24
CA LEU A 166 -2.49 5.25 -10.14
C LEU A 166 -3.54 4.71 -11.10
N THR A 167 -4.65 4.20 -10.56
CA THR A 167 -5.71 3.56 -11.34
C THR A 167 -6.95 4.45 -11.39
N TYR A 168 -7.42 4.76 -12.60
CA TYR A 168 -8.69 5.41 -12.83
C TYR A 168 -9.80 4.36 -13.00
N LYS A 169 -11.02 4.72 -12.60
CA LYS A 169 -12.18 3.80 -12.63
C LYS A 169 -12.60 3.41 -14.06
N ASP A 170 -12.35 4.28 -15.03
CA ASP A 170 -12.65 4.08 -16.45
C ASP A 170 -11.37 4.25 -17.29
N ASN A 171 -11.45 4.08 -18.61
CA ASN A 171 -10.33 4.44 -19.49
C ASN A 171 -10.04 5.95 -19.43
N LEU A 172 -8.76 6.30 -19.39
CA LEU A 172 -8.27 7.66 -19.41
C LEU A 172 -8.52 8.27 -20.80
N PRO A 173 -9.19 9.43 -20.89
CA PRO A 173 -9.30 10.16 -22.15
C PRO A 173 -7.93 10.53 -22.73
N GLU A 174 -7.84 10.63 -24.06
CA GLU A 174 -6.62 11.08 -24.72
C GLU A 174 -6.24 12.51 -24.30
N GLY A 175 -4.96 12.74 -24.00
CA GLY A 175 -4.44 14.06 -23.66
C GLY A 175 -3.19 13.99 -22.80
N THR A 176 -2.71 15.17 -22.39
CA THR A 176 -1.57 15.29 -21.49
C THR A 176 -2.06 15.43 -20.06
N TYR A 177 -1.52 14.57 -19.18
CA TYR A 177 -1.83 14.52 -17.78
C TYR A 177 -0.65 15.06 -16.99
N THR A 178 -0.93 15.86 -15.98
CA THR A 178 0.04 16.26 -14.96
C THR A 178 -0.25 15.44 -13.70
N VAL A 179 0.77 14.77 -13.20
CA VAL A 179 0.76 14.05 -11.93
C VAL A 179 1.65 14.82 -10.96
N GLY A 180 1.03 15.51 -10.01
CA GLY A 180 1.73 16.17 -8.90
C GLY A 180 1.68 15.30 -7.65
N GLY A 181 2.80 15.17 -6.95
CA GLY A 181 2.87 14.46 -5.68
C GLY A 181 3.09 15.41 -4.51
N MET A 182 2.40 15.17 -3.40
CA MET A 182 2.69 15.79 -2.11
C MET A 182 2.97 14.68 -1.10
N ASN A 183 4.04 14.80 -0.32
CA ASN A 183 4.27 13.99 0.88
C ASN A 183 3.98 14.84 2.11
N ASN A 184 2.80 14.65 2.72
CA ASN A 184 2.17 15.63 3.61
C ASN A 184 2.05 17.01 2.95
N THR A 185 2.89 17.96 3.39
CA THR A 185 2.95 19.34 2.91
C THR A 185 4.15 19.59 1.99
N ILE A 186 4.99 18.58 1.77
CA ILE A 186 6.19 18.68 0.95
C ILE A 186 5.83 18.33 -0.49
N ASP A 187 6.04 19.26 -1.42
CA ASP A 187 5.95 18.98 -2.85
C ASP A 187 7.11 18.05 -3.25
N ILE A 188 6.78 16.86 -3.71
CA ILE A 188 7.76 15.86 -4.16
C ILE A 188 7.97 15.90 -5.67
N GLY A 189 7.41 16.90 -6.34
CA GLY A 189 7.55 17.16 -7.75
C GLY A 189 6.29 16.83 -8.55
N SER A 190 6.29 17.29 -9.79
CA SER A 190 5.26 17.01 -10.77
C SER A 190 5.87 16.57 -12.08
N SER A 191 5.25 15.58 -12.70
CA SER A 191 5.66 15.07 -14.01
C SER A 191 4.44 15.03 -14.94
N THR A 192 4.69 15.05 -16.26
CA THR A 192 3.63 14.96 -17.27
C THR A 192 3.74 13.71 -18.10
N VAL A 193 2.59 13.13 -18.48
CA VAL A 193 2.50 11.97 -19.38
C VAL A 193 1.45 12.22 -20.44
N ALA A 194 1.78 11.90 -21.68
CA ALA A 194 0.79 11.83 -22.75
C ALA A 194 0.10 10.46 -22.72
N VAL A 195 -1.23 10.48 -22.62
CA VAL A 195 -2.08 9.30 -22.84
C VAL A 195 -2.68 9.43 -24.23
N THR A 196 -2.39 8.47 -25.09
CA THR A 196 -3.02 8.37 -26.42
C THR A 196 -4.28 7.53 -26.34
N LYS A 197 -5.23 7.75 -27.26
CA LYS A 197 -6.38 6.86 -27.40
C LYS A 197 -5.91 5.40 -27.56
N GLN A 198 -6.52 4.49 -26.81
CA GLN A 198 -6.21 3.06 -26.94
C GLN A 198 -6.43 2.62 -28.39
N LYS A 199 -5.46 1.91 -28.95
CA LYS A 199 -5.47 1.46 -30.35
C LYS A 199 -4.75 0.14 -30.49
N VAL A 200 -5.02 -0.58 -31.58
CA VAL A 200 -4.19 -1.71 -32.00
C VAL A 200 -2.77 -1.20 -32.24
N SER A 201 -1.79 -1.86 -31.64
CA SER A 201 -0.37 -1.53 -31.81
C SER A 201 0.43 -2.68 -32.38
N LYS A 202 0.02 -3.93 -32.09
CA LYS A 202 0.72 -5.12 -32.57
C LYS A 202 -0.29 -6.23 -32.83
N ILE A 203 -0.06 -7.00 -33.90
CA ILE A 203 -0.79 -8.23 -34.19
C ILE A 203 0.24 -9.34 -34.18
N GLU A 204 -0.02 -10.39 -33.41
CA GLU A 204 0.81 -11.58 -33.34
C GLU A 204 0.03 -12.74 -33.95
N ILE A 205 0.64 -13.46 -34.88
CA ILE A 205 0.04 -14.63 -35.52
C ILE A 205 0.96 -15.80 -35.18
N GLY A 206 0.38 -16.96 -34.84
CA GLY A 206 1.13 -18.20 -34.71
C GLY A 206 1.92 -18.51 -35.98
N ASP A 207 2.87 -19.42 -35.90
CA ASP A 207 3.80 -19.78 -36.98
C ASP A 207 3.37 -21.04 -37.75
N THR A 208 2.35 -21.76 -37.26
CA THR A 208 1.88 -23.01 -37.86
C THR A 208 0.38 -22.97 -38.17
N LEU A 209 0.02 -23.28 -39.42
CA LEU A 209 -1.35 -23.54 -39.85
C LEU A 209 -1.62 -25.05 -39.72
N ALA A 210 -2.43 -25.44 -38.73
CA ALA A 210 -2.86 -26.82 -38.54
C ALA A 210 -4.10 -27.10 -39.37
N VAL A 211 -4.03 -28.10 -40.26
CA VAL A 211 -5.14 -28.45 -41.14
C VAL A 211 -5.92 -29.61 -40.53
N ASP A 212 -7.24 -29.45 -40.42
CA ASP A 212 -8.13 -30.47 -39.91
C ASP A 212 -8.03 -31.78 -40.69
N LEU A 213 -8.38 -32.88 -40.01
CA LEU A 213 -8.57 -34.14 -40.69
C LEU A 213 -9.74 -33.99 -41.68
N PRO A 214 -9.59 -34.51 -42.91
CA PRO A 214 -10.69 -34.57 -43.86
C PRO A 214 -11.86 -35.34 -43.24
N THR A 215 -13.03 -34.72 -43.17
CA THR A 215 -14.24 -35.41 -42.70
C THR A 215 -14.91 -36.09 -43.89
N MET A 216 -15.15 -37.40 -43.77
CA MET A 216 -15.98 -38.12 -44.75
C MET A 216 -17.43 -37.73 -44.57
N HIS A 217 -18.07 -37.22 -45.62
CA HIS A 217 -19.50 -36.95 -45.63
C HIS A 217 -20.28 -38.19 -46.08
N SER A 218 -21.46 -38.43 -45.51
CA SER A 218 -22.32 -39.58 -45.80
C SER A 218 -23.23 -39.40 -47.03
N ASP A 219 -23.11 -38.28 -47.74
CA ASP A 219 -23.96 -38.00 -48.90
C ASP A 219 -23.33 -38.53 -50.19
N VAL A 220 -24.20 -38.80 -51.16
CA VAL A 220 -24.14 -39.83 -52.22
C VAL A 220 -22.91 -39.82 -53.16
N ASP A 221 -21.97 -38.89 -53.00
CA ASP A 221 -20.78 -38.77 -53.84
C ASP A 221 -19.44 -39.04 -53.12
N GLY A 222 -19.44 -39.51 -51.87
CA GLY A 222 -18.28 -40.16 -51.23
C GLY A 222 -16.96 -39.36 -51.18
N GLY A 223 -17.01 -38.04 -51.40
CA GLY A 223 -15.84 -37.16 -51.40
C GLY A 223 -15.40 -36.80 -49.98
N GLU A 224 -14.08 -36.80 -49.74
CA GLU A 224 -13.50 -36.23 -48.53
C GLU A 224 -13.51 -34.70 -48.62
N TRP A 225 -14.08 -34.02 -47.62
CA TRP A 225 -14.04 -32.55 -47.58
C TRP A 225 -12.61 -32.08 -47.28
N PRO A 226 -12.07 -31.07 -47.98
CA PRO A 226 -10.79 -30.50 -47.63
C PRO A 226 -10.88 -29.91 -46.21
N GLY A 227 -9.98 -30.35 -45.31
CA GLY A 227 -9.95 -29.84 -43.94
C GLY A 227 -9.63 -28.35 -43.90
N ASP A 228 -10.26 -27.64 -42.98
CA ASP A 228 -9.99 -26.22 -42.72
C ASP A 228 -8.63 -26.05 -42.02
N GLY A 229 -7.96 -24.94 -42.32
CA GLY A 229 -6.70 -24.57 -41.69
C GLY A 229 -6.92 -23.60 -40.55
N HIS A 230 -6.35 -23.88 -39.38
CA HIS A 230 -6.50 -23.07 -38.18
C HIS A 230 -5.13 -22.62 -37.64
N VAL A 231 -5.06 -21.37 -37.20
CA VAL A 231 -3.89 -20.79 -36.52
C VAL A 231 -4.35 -19.76 -35.49
N SER A 232 -3.63 -19.63 -34.37
CA SER A 232 -3.94 -18.64 -33.34
C SER A 232 -3.42 -17.25 -33.71
N TYR A 233 -4.05 -16.22 -33.15
CA TYR A 233 -3.55 -14.85 -33.18
C TYR A 233 -3.87 -14.10 -31.88
N LYS A 234 -3.08 -13.05 -31.62
CA LYS A 234 -3.32 -12.06 -30.57
C LYS A 234 -3.25 -10.66 -31.15
N VAL A 235 -4.02 -9.75 -30.58
CA VAL A 235 -3.99 -8.33 -30.89
C VAL A 235 -3.63 -7.59 -29.61
N LEU A 236 -2.54 -6.84 -29.63
CA LEU A 236 -2.06 -6.09 -28.47
C LEU A 236 -2.24 -4.59 -28.68
N ASP A 237 -2.58 -3.89 -27.61
CA ASP A 237 -2.62 -2.43 -27.58
C ASP A 237 -1.21 -1.82 -27.42
N GLN A 238 -1.12 -0.49 -27.42
CA GLN A 238 0.16 0.21 -27.30
C GLN A 238 0.86 0.01 -25.94
N TYR A 239 0.16 -0.53 -24.95
CA TYR A 239 0.67 -0.80 -23.61
C TYR A 239 1.05 -2.28 -23.45
N GLY A 240 0.82 -3.12 -24.48
CA GLY A 240 1.07 -4.55 -24.47
C GLY A 240 -0.08 -5.39 -23.89
N GLY A 241 -1.24 -4.78 -23.62
CA GLY A 241 -2.44 -5.49 -23.17
C GLY A 241 -3.10 -6.24 -24.31
N ASP A 242 -3.58 -7.45 -24.05
CA ASP A 242 -4.33 -8.27 -25.01
C ASP A 242 -5.74 -7.71 -25.21
N ILE A 243 -6.04 -7.29 -26.44
CA ILE A 243 -7.30 -6.71 -26.88
C ILE A 243 -7.94 -7.51 -28.01
N THR A 244 -7.61 -8.80 -28.15
CA THR A 244 -8.06 -9.67 -29.25
C THR A 244 -9.58 -9.74 -29.39
N GLU A 245 -10.31 -9.71 -28.27
CA GLU A 245 -11.78 -9.73 -28.24
C GLU A 245 -12.40 -8.33 -28.08
N ASN A 246 -11.57 -7.29 -28.01
CA ASN A 246 -12.05 -5.93 -27.90
C ASN A 246 -12.62 -5.44 -29.23
N SER A 247 -13.60 -4.52 -29.19
CA SER A 247 -14.14 -3.89 -30.39
C SER A 247 -13.07 -3.15 -31.22
N LEU A 248 -11.98 -2.70 -30.61
CA LEU A 248 -10.83 -2.11 -31.32
C LEU A 248 -10.15 -3.08 -32.29
N ALA A 249 -10.25 -4.40 -32.09
CA ALA A 249 -9.68 -5.40 -32.99
C ALA A 249 -10.61 -5.78 -34.16
N SER A 250 -11.84 -5.23 -34.22
CA SER A 250 -12.84 -5.62 -35.21
C SER A 250 -12.55 -5.13 -36.64
N ASN A 251 -11.68 -4.14 -36.80
CA ASN A 251 -11.35 -3.49 -38.08
C ASN A 251 -10.07 -4.04 -38.75
N ILE A 252 -9.60 -5.20 -38.29
CA ILE A 252 -8.47 -5.91 -38.89
C ILE A 252 -8.92 -6.62 -40.17
N ASN A 253 -8.31 -6.23 -41.28
CA ASN A 253 -8.48 -6.88 -42.57
C ASN A 253 -7.49 -8.03 -42.74
N TRP A 254 -8.01 -9.25 -42.82
CA TRP A 254 -7.25 -10.48 -42.98
C TRP A 254 -7.20 -10.88 -44.45
N LYS A 255 -6.02 -11.24 -44.95
CA LYS A 255 -5.86 -11.77 -46.31
C LYS A 255 -4.98 -13.01 -46.31
N SER A 256 -5.35 -13.95 -47.17
CA SER A 256 -4.60 -15.15 -47.54
C SER A 256 -4.59 -15.24 -49.07
N PRO A 257 -3.49 -15.72 -49.70
CA PRO A 257 -3.46 -15.97 -51.14
C PRO A 257 -4.36 -17.14 -51.56
N ILE A 258 -4.79 -17.97 -50.62
CA ILE A 258 -5.60 -19.16 -50.86
C ILE A 258 -6.77 -19.25 -49.88
N GLY A 259 -7.89 -19.79 -50.35
CA GLY A 259 -9.09 -19.99 -49.55
C GLY A 259 -9.75 -18.69 -49.09
N LYS A 260 -10.90 -18.87 -48.44
CA LYS A 260 -11.60 -17.82 -47.70
C LYS A 260 -11.02 -17.76 -46.29
N ILE A 261 -10.59 -16.57 -45.89
CA ILE A 261 -10.08 -16.31 -44.54
C ILE A 261 -11.17 -15.69 -43.67
N SER A 262 -11.22 -16.13 -42.42
CA SER A 262 -12.02 -15.53 -41.35
C SER A 262 -11.21 -15.55 -40.07
N ALA A 263 -11.44 -14.58 -39.19
CA ALA A 263 -10.77 -14.51 -37.91
C ALA A 263 -11.77 -14.13 -36.83
N SER A 264 -11.78 -14.86 -35.73
CA SER A 264 -12.70 -14.63 -34.62
C SER A 264 -12.12 -15.26 -33.35
N LYS A 265 -12.30 -14.58 -32.21
CA LYS A 265 -11.93 -15.09 -30.89
C LYS A 265 -10.51 -15.69 -30.82
N GLY A 266 -9.52 -14.98 -31.37
CA GLY A 266 -8.11 -15.42 -31.35
C GLY A 266 -7.75 -16.56 -32.29
N ILE A 267 -8.67 -17.01 -33.17
CA ILE A 267 -8.41 -18.02 -34.19
C ILE A 267 -8.63 -17.46 -35.59
N ILE A 268 -7.68 -17.69 -36.48
CA ILE A 268 -7.84 -17.52 -37.92
C ILE A 268 -8.18 -18.88 -38.52
N THR A 269 -9.22 -18.90 -39.35
CA THR A 269 -9.65 -20.07 -40.13
C THR A 269 -9.53 -19.75 -41.61
N ILE A 270 -8.84 -20.64 -42.35
CA ILE A 270 -8.76 -20.63 -43.81
C ILE A 270 -9.54 -21.84 -44.32
N SER A 271 -10.64 -21.59 -45.04
CA SER A 271 -11.48 -22.62 -45.65
C SER A 271 -11.38 -22.54 -47.17
N ILE A 272 -11.22 -23.66 -47.85
CA ILE A 272 -11.25 -23.68 -49.33
C ILE A 272 -12.68 -24.07 -49.76
N LEU A 273 -13.48 -23.10 -50.21
CA LEU A 273 -14.83 -23.34 -50.71
C LEU A 273 -14.82 -23.97 -52.12
N GLU A 274 -15.81 -24.81 -52.39
CA GLU A 274 -16.03 -25.56 -53.64
C GLU A 274 -15.92 -24.73 -54.93
N GLY A 275 -15.41 -25.36 -55.99
CA GLY A 275 -15.41 -24.80 -57.34
C GLY A 275 -14.51 -25.48 -58.37
N SER A 276 -13.64 -26.42 -57.97
CA SER A 276 -12.89 -27.24 -58.93
C SER A 276 -13.31 -28.70 -58.79
N ALA A 277 -13.67 -29.33 -59.89
CA ALA A 277 -14.19 -30.71 -59.99
C ALA A 277 -13.21 -31.83 -59.55
N ASN A 278 -12.22 -31.51 -58.72
CA ASN A 278 -11.24 -32.44 -58.19
C ASN A 278 -11.32 -32.46 -56.66
N HIS A 279 -12.08 -33.42 -56.12
CA HIS A 279 -12.26 -33.75 -54.70
C HIS A 279 -11.00 -34.35 -54.05
N ASN A 280 -9.82 -33.79 -54.33
CA ASN A 280 -8.59 -34.22 -53.67
C ASN A 280 -8.48 -33.51 -52.33
N VAL A 281 -8.59 -34.33 -51.29
CA VAL A 281 -8.16 -34.07 -49.93
C VAL A 281 -6.94 -33.16 -49.82
N GLY A 282 -7.02 -32.14 -48.96
CA GLY A 282 -5.83 -31.44 -48.48
C GLY A 282 -5.21 -30.41 -49.43
N LEU A 283 -6.00 -29.64 -50.18
CA LEU A 283 -5.45 -28.49 -50.94
C LEU A 283 -4.57 -27.57 -50.06
N LEU A 284 -4.91 -27.37 -48.78
CA LEU A 284 -4.04 -26.64 -47.84
C LEU A 284 -2.74 -27.39 -47.55
N THR A 285 -2.78 -28.71 -47.31
CA THR A 285 -1.59 -29.54 -47.03
C THR A 285 -0.67 -29.74 -48.24
N GLN A 286 -1.11 -29.40 -49.46
CA GLN A 286 -0.24 -29.31 -50.64
C GLN A 286 0.77 -28.16 -50.55
N TYR A 287 0.41 -27.09 -49.84
CA TYR A 287 1.33 -25.98 -49.58
C TYR A 287 2.20 -26.32 -48.39
N LYS A 288 3.53 -26.21 -48.54
CA LYS A 288 4.44 -26.31 -47.39
C LYS A 288 4.27 -25.13 -46.43
N THR A 289 3.93 -23.97 -46.99
CA THR A 289 3.78 -22.72 -46.26
C THR A 289 2.71 -21.84 -46.87
N ILE A 290 2.02 -21.03 -46.05
CA ILE A 290 1.00 -20.06 -46.47
C ILE A 290 1.29 -18.71 -45.81
N ILE A 291 1.17 -17.62 -46.57
CA ILE A 291 1.35 -16.26 -46.03
C ILE A 291 0.00 -15.72 -45.57
N ILE A 292 -0.08 -15.23 -44.34
CA ILE A 292 -1.21 -14.43 -43.86
C ILE A 292 -0.75 -12.99 -43.67
N THR A 293 -1.58 -12.05 -44.12
CA THR A 293 -1.42 -10.62 -43.81
C THR A 293 -2.61 -10.12 -43.02
N ALA A 294 -2.35 -9.36 -41.97
CA ALA A 294 -3.33 -8.66 -41.16
C ALA A 294 -3.03 -7.16 -41.23
N THR A 295 -4.04 -6.33 -41.49
CA THR A 295 -3.89 -4.87 -41.48
C THR A 295 -5.07 -4.25 -40.75
N ASP A 296 -4.80 -3.59 -39.63
CA ASP A 296 -5.80 -2.78 -38.94
C ASP A 296 -6.01 -1.45 -39.68
N SER A 297 -7.25 -1.16 -40.03
CA SER A 297 -7.59 0.00 -40.85
C SER A 297 -7.63 1.33 -40.07
N ASP A 298 -7.70 1.28 -38.74
CA ASP A 298 -7.74 2.47 -37.88
C ASP A 298 -6.36 2.94 -37.43
N SER A 299 -5.46 2.01 -37.11
CA SER A 299 -4.12 2.28 -36.58
C SER A 299 -3.00 2.10 -37.61
N ASN A 300 -3.30 1.51 -38.78
CA ASN A 300 -2.34 0.99 -39.75
C ASN A 300 -1.38 -0.08 -39.20
N ALA A 301 -1.69 -0.69 -38.05
CA ALA A 301 -0.92 -1.83 -37.55
C ALA A 301 -0.98 -2.97 -38.58
N HIS A 302 0.19 -3.47 -38.98
CA HIS A 302 0.31 -4.47 -40.03
C HIS A 302 1.19 -5.62 -39.56
N GLN A 303 0.79 -6.84 -39.88
CA GLN A 303 1.58 -8.04 -39.65
C GLN A 303 1.50 -8.92 -40.90
N SER A 304 2.64 -9.48 -41.32
CA SER A 304 2.69 -10.52 -42.33
C SER A 304 3.56 -11.66 -41.82
N THR A 305 3.01 -12.87 -41.82
CA THR A 305 3.70 -14.08 -41.34
C THR A 305 3.57 -15.18 -42.36
N THR A 306 4.67 -15.91 -42.59
CA THR A 306 4.67 -17.17 -43.34
C THR A 306 4.45 -18.32 -42.37
N LEU A 307 3.33 -19.02 -42.52
CA LEU A 307 2.94 -20.16 -41.69
C LEU A 307 3.47 -21.45 -42.28
N LYS A 308 4.01 -22.33 -41.43
CA LYS A 308 4.24 -23.73 -41.78
C LYS A 308 2.92 -24.48 -41.80
N VAL A 309 2.65 -25.26 -42.84
CA VAL A 309 1.44 -26.09 -42.89
C VAL A 309 1.76 -27.46 -42.29
N VAL A 310 0.91 -27.91 -41.36
CA VAL A 310 0.98 -29.26 -40.80
C VAL A 310 -0.34 -29.99 -41.03
N SER A 311 -0.22 -31.27 -41.41
CA SER A 311 -1.36 -32.17 -41.54
C SER A 311 -1.81 -32.60 -40.14
N GLN A 312 -3.10 -32.39 -39.84
CA GLN A 312 -3.80 -32.70 -38.59
C GLN A 312 -3.74 -31.60 -37.54
N SER A 313 -4.93 -31.16 -37.11
CA SER A 313 -5.15 -30.31 -35.95
C SER A 313 -5.67 -31.15 -34.78
N PHE A 314 -5.31 -30.77 -33.55
CA PHE A 314 -5.87 -31.33 -32.33
C PHE A 314 -6.56 -30.22 -31.53
N PRO A 315 -7.87 -29.99 -31.74
CA PRO A 315 -8.60 -28.98 -31.00
C PRO A 315 -8.57 -29.22 -29.49
N VAL A 316 -8.40 -28.13 -28.72
CA VAL A 316 -8.62 -28.13 -27.27
C VAL A 316 -10.13 -28.27 -27.03
N THR A 317 -10.51 -29.21 -26.17
CA THR A 317 -11.92 -29.48 -25.82
C THR A 317 -12.30 -29.02 -24.42
N SER A 318 -11.33 -28.93 -23.49
CA SER A 318 -11.55 -28.40 -22.14
C SER A 318 -10.24 -28.03 -21.46
N VAL A 319 -10.29 -27.11 -20.50
CA VAL A 319 -9.18 -26.83 -19.57
C VAL A 319 -9.49 -27.50 -18.24
N ASN A 320 -8.50 -28.18 -17.66
CA ASN A 320 -8.67 -28.83 -16.37
C ASN A 320 -9.02 -27.79 -15.31
N LYS A 321 -9.94 -28.16 -14.41
CA LYS A 321 -10.35 -27.29 -13.32
C LYS A 321 -9.14 -26.91 -12.46
N ILE A 322 -8.95 -25.61 -12.27
CA ILE A 322 -7.98 -25.07 -11.31
C ILE A 322 -8.69 -24.99 -9.97
N GLU A 323 -8.13 -25.64 -8.94
CA GLU A 323 -8.72 -25.58 -7.62
C GLU A 323 -8.65 -24.17 -7.02
N ASN A 324 -9.69 -23.81 -6.28
CA ASN A 324 -9.78 -22.51 -5.64
C ASN A 324 -8.63 -22.35 -4.64
N THR A 325 -7.96 -21.20 -4.68
CA THR A 325 -6.88 -20.88 -3.74
C THR A 325 -7.39 -19.90 -2.69
N THR A 326 -7.13 -20.17 -1.41
CA THR A 326 -7.43 -19.25 -0.31
C THR A 326 -6.15 -18.63 0.24
N LYS A 327 -6.15 -17.31 0.45
CA LYS A 327 -5.04 -16.53 1.01
C LYS A 327 -5.55 -15.52 2.03
N ASN A 328 -4.73 -15.18 3.02
CA ASN A 328 -5.04 -14.09 3.93
C ASN A 328 -4.71 -12.74 3.29
N ILE A 329 -5.30 -11.67 3.83
CA ILE A 329 -4.92 -10.32 3.44
C ILE A 329 -3.42 -10.13 3.64
N GLY A 330 -2.73 -9.72 2.57
CA GLY A 330 -1.29 -9.45 2.55
C GLY A 330 -0.39 -10.64 2.20
N ASP A 331 -0.92 -11.85 2.07
CA ASP A 331 -0.11 -13.00 1.63
C ASP A 331 0.40 -12.82 0.20
N SER A 332 1.63 -13.26 -0.09
CA SER A 332 2.11 -13.34 -1.47
C SER A 332 1.36 -14.44 -2.24
N TYR A 333 0.88 -14.13 -3.44
CA TYR A 333 0.30 -15.11 -4.35
C TYR A 333 0.51 -14.73 -5.81
N THR A 334 0.82 -15.73 -6.62
CA THR A 334 0.94 -15.63 -8.08
C THR A 334 0.05 -16.68 -8.71
N LEU A 335 -0.65 -16.29 -9.77
CA LEU A 335 -1.43 -17.22 -10.58
C LEU A 335 -0.51 -18.23 -11.28
N PRO A 336 -1.00 -19.45 -11.58
CA PRO A 336 -0.20 -20.44 -12.26
C PRO A 336 0.18 -19.95 -13.66
N THR A 337 1.42 -20.23 -14.08
CA THR A 337 1.94 -19.82 -15.40
C THR A 337 1.59 -20.81 -16.51
N THR A 338 1.18 -22.02 -16.16
CA THR A 338 0.70 -23.05 -17.07
C THR A 338 -0.61 -23.67 -16.60
N VAL A 339 -1.39 -24.20 -17.54
CA VAL A 339 -2.63 -24.94 -17.29
C VAL A 339 -2.67 -26.18 -18.17
N THR A 340 -3.18 -27.28 -17.64
CA THR A 340 -3.39 -28.50 -18.41
C THR A 340 -4.74 -28.45 -19.13
N ALA A 341 -4.75 -28.76 -20.43
CA ALA A 341 -5.97 -28.85 -21.24
C ALA A 341 -6.08 -30.21 -21.93
N THR A 342 -7.32 -30.64 -22.17
CA THR A 342 -7.66 -31.89 -22.86
C THR A 342 -7.90 -31.61 -24.34
N LEU A 343 -7.32 -32.44 -25.21
CA LEU A 343 -7.46 -32.37 -26.66
C LEU A 343 -8.60 -33.27 -27.16
N VAL A 344 -8.97 -33.13 -28.44
CA VAL A 344 -10.06 -33.92 -29.07
C VAL A 344 -9.82 -35.44 -29.02
N ASP A 345 -8.55 -35.86 -29.03
CA ASP A 345 -8.14 -37.26 -28.93
C ASP A 345 -8.11 -37.79 -27.47
N LYS A 346 -8.57 -36.95 -26.53
CA LYS A 346 -8.61 -37.19 -25.07
C LYS A 346 -7.24 -37.21 -24.39
N THR A 347 -6.15 -36.90 -25.09
CA THR A 347 -4.85 -36.66 -24.46
C THR A 347 -4.86 -35.30 -23.74
N THR A 348 -3.89 -35.09 -22.84
CA THR A 348 -3.74 -33.81 -22.12
C THR A 348 -2.38 -33.18 -22.42
N LYS A 349 -2.33 -31.86 -22.42
CA LYS A 349 -1.10 -31.08 -22.62
C LYS A 349 -1.12 -29.80 -21.79
N ASP A 350 0.05 -29.37 -21.34
CA ASP A 350 0.21 -28.10 -20.62
C ASP A 350 0.39 -26.94 -21.61
N PHE A 351 -0.33 -25.85 -21.36
CA PHE A 351 -0.28 -24.61 -22.12
C PHE A 351 0.18 -23.48 -21.21
N ALA A 352 1.03 -22.60 -21.72
CA ALA A 352 1.30 -21.33 -21.06
C ALA A 352 0.03 -20.48 -21.05
N VAL A 353 -0.29 -19.88 -19.90
CA VAL A 353 -1.50 -19.06 -19.73
C VAL A 353 -1.13 -17.60 -19.46
N THR A 354 -1.84 -16.69 -20.10
CA THR A 354 -1.79 -15.25 -19.82
C THR A 354 -3.10 -14.85 -19.15
N TRP A 355 -3.02 -14.30 -17.94
CA TRP A 355 -4.20 -13.91 -17.16
C TRP A 355 -4.65 -12.47 -17.47
N ASP A 356 -5.97 -12.25 -17.44
CA ASP A 356 -6.61 -10.95 -17.67
C ASP A 356 -6.16 -9.85 -16.69
N LYS A 357 -5.75 -10.24 -15.49
CA LYS A 357 -5.28 -9.34 -14.43
C LYS A 357 -4.33 -10.04 -13.46
N VAL A 358 -3.60 -9.23 -12.71
CA VAL A 358 -2.69 -9.69 -11.66
C VAL A 358 -3.47 -9.97 -10.38
N ALA A 359 -3.18 -11.09 -9.72
CA ALA A 359 -3.77 -11.41 -8.43
C ALA A 359 -3.30 -10.43 -7.33
N SER A 360 -4.24 -10.03 -6.47
CA SER A 360 -3.96 -9.15 -5.31
C SER A 360 -4.66 -9.71 -4.09
N THR A 361 -3.92 -9.79 -2.98
CA THR A 361 -4.40 -10.21 -1.66
C THR A 361 -4.65 -9.02 -0.73
N LYS A 362 -4.69 -7.78 -1.24
CA LYS A 362 -4.76 -6.58 -0.39
C LYS A 362 -6.14 -6.31 0.19
N VAL A 363 -7.20 -6.83 -0.45
CA VAL A 363 -8.59 -6.61 -0.05
C VAL A 363 -9.28 -7.96 0.04
N ALA A 364 -10.03 -8.18 1.12
CA ALA A 364 -10.83 -9.40 1.25
C ALA A 364 -11.89 -9.48 0.15
N GLY A 365 -12.16 -10.69 -0.33
CA GLY A 365 -13.14 -10.95 -1.39
C GLY A 365 -12.82 -12.20 -2.18
N GLN A 366 -13.71 -12.52 -3.11
CA GLN A 366 -13.50 -13.58 -4.09
C GLN A 366 -13.22 -12.95 -5.45
N PHE A 367 -12.11 -13.36 -6.06
CA PHE A 367 -11.63 -12.83 -7.33
C PHE A 367 -11.50 -13.97 -8.33
N THR A 368 -12.18 -13.84 -9.47
CA THR A 368 -12.08 -14.80 -10.58
C THR A 368 -11.24 -14.19 -11.69
N PHE A 369 -10.35 -15.00 -12.26
CA PHE A 369 -9.42 -14.65 -13.32
C PHE A 369 -9.73 -15.50 -14.54
N THR A 370 -9.60 -14.90 -15.71
CA THR A 370 -9.77 -15.58 -17.00
C THR A 370 -8.42 -15.61 -17.70
N GLY A 371 -7.99 -16.79 -18.13
CA GLY A 371 -6.68 -17.03 -18.71
C GLY A 371 -6.75 -17.45 -20.17
N THR A 372 -6.00 -16.76 -21.03
CA THR A 372 -5.86 -17.08 -22.45
C THR A 372 -4.70 -18.05 -22.65
N LEU A 373 -4.96 -19.18 -23.32
CA LEU A 373 -3.95 -20.20 -23.60
C LEU A 373 -3.05 -19.76 -24.76
N THR A 374 -1.76 -20.01 -24.64
CA THR A 374 -0.80 -19.84 -25.74
C THR A 374 -0.69 -21.15 -26.51
N MET A 375 -1.16 -21.15 -27.76
CA MET A 375 -1.16 -22.34 -28.61
C MET A 375 0.26 -22.78 -28.99
N VAL A 376 0.40 -24.06 -29.27
CA VAL A 376 1.62 -24.70 -29.75
C VAL A 376 1.33 -25.42 -31.05
N ASP A 377 2.35 -25.65 -31.87
CA ASP A 377 2.24 -26.27 -33.19
C ASP A 377 1.31 -27.50 -33.23
N GLY A 378 0.38 -27.48 -34.18
CA GLY A 378 -0.57 -28.57 -34.43
C GLY A 378 -1.79 -28.61 -33.50
N ILE A 379 -1.88 -27.73 -32.50
CA ILE A 379 -3.02 -27.64 -31.57
C ILE A 379 -3.75 -26.31 -31.76
N VAL A 380 -5.09 -26.37 -31.75
CA VAL A 380 -5.97 -25.23 -32.04
C VAL A 380 -7.01 -25.09 -30.94
N ASN A 381 -7.52 -23.88 -30.72
CA ASN A 381 -8.56 -23.61 -29.72
C ASN A 381 -9.77 -22.93 -30.38
N THR A 382 -10.43 -23.68 -31.26
CA THR A 382 -11.52 -23.21 -32.13
C THR A 382 -12.70 -22.62 -31.36
N ASP A 383 -12.95 -23.11 -30.15
CA ASP A 383 -14.06 -22.68 -29.30
C ASP A 383 -13.70 -21.54 -28.34
N ASN A 384 -12.48 -21.02 -28.41
CA ASN A 384 -11.94 -19.98 -27.51
C ASN A 384 -12.11 -20.37 -26.03
N ILE A 385 -11.74 -21.62 -25.71
CA ILE A 385 -11.77 -22.14 -24.35
C ILE A 385 -10.73 -21.39 -23.53
N THR A 386 -11.15 -20.82 -22.41
CA THR A 386 -10.28 -20.08 -21.48
C THR A 386 -10.04 -20.88 -20.21
N ALA A 387 -8.90 -20.66 -19.56
CA ALA A 387 -8.69 -21.08 -18.18
C ALA A 387 -9.46 -20.17 -17.22
N SER A 388 -9.89 -20.72 -16.07
CA SER A 388 -10.50 -19.94 -15.00
C SER A 388 -9.87 -20.32 -13.67
N ALA A 389 -9.41 -19.32 -12.92
CA ALA A 389 -8.87 -19.48 -11.58
C ALA A 389 -9.65 -18.60 -10.60
N THR A 390 -9.83 -19.06 -9.37
CA THR A 390 -10.47 -18.28 -8.31
C THR A 390 -9.54 -18.16 -7.09
N LEU A 391 -9.28 -16.91 -6.69
CA LEU A 391 -8.59 -16.55 -5.45
C LEU A 391 -9.61 -16.04 -4.44
N ILE A 392 -9.62 -16.64 -3.25
CA ILE A 392 -10.39 -16.16 -2.10
C ILE A 392 -9.41 -15.49 -1.15
N VAL A 393 -9.56 -14.19 -0.96
CA VAL A 393 -8.80 -13.41 0.01
C VAL A 393 -9.65 -13.26 1.25
N ALA A 394 -9.24 -13.90 2.33
CA ALA A 394 -9.90 -13.81 3.63
C ALA A 394 -9.22 -12.75 4.49
N THR A 395 -10.00 -12.05 5.32
CA THR A 395 -9.43 -11.34 6.49
C THR A 395 -8.61 -12.36 7.30
N PRO A 396 -7.42 -11.97 7.83
CA PRO A 396 -6.63 -12.88 8.65
C PRO A 396 -7.53 -13.44 9.74
N VAL A 397 -7.67 -14.76 9.76
CA VAL A 397 -8.37 -15.42 10.84
C VAL A 397 -7.46 -15.25 12.07
N ILE A 398 -7.90 -14.42 13.03
CA ILE A 398 -7.20 -14.18 14.31
C ILE A 398 -6.81 -15.51 15.00
N ASP A 399 -7.51 -16.59 14.69
CA ASP A 399 -7.36 -17.91 15.29
C ASP A 399 -6.06 -18.67 14.96
N LYS A 400 -5.10 -18.06 14.24
CA LYS A 400 -3.82 -18.71 13.89
C LYS A 400 -2.55 -17.88 14.07
N MET A 401 -2.63 -16.66 14.62
CA MET A 401 -1.41 -15.87 14.86
C MET A 401 -0.64 -16.45 16.06
N ASP A 402 0.57 -16.95 15.82
CA ASP A 402 1.49 -17.37 16.88
C ASP A 402 2.08 -16.14 17.59
N ILE A 403 1.79 -16.02 18.87
CA ILE A 403 2.19 -14.93 19.75
C ILE A 403 3.15 -15.41 20.86
N THR A 404 3.66 -16.65 20.79
CA THR A 404 4.53 -17.24 21.82
C THR A 404 5.74 -16.36 22.15
N SER A 405 6.34 -15.73 21.13
CA SER A 405 7.50 -14.85 21.28
C SER A 405 7.19 -13.49 21.92
N LYS A 406 5.91 -13.12 22.06
CA LYS A 406 5.48 -11.84 22.65
C LYS A 406 5.53 -11.87 24.17
N PHE A 407 5.42 -13.06 24.76
CA PHE A 407 5.65 -13.29 26.18
C PHE A 407 7.17 -13.33 26.44
N THR A 408 7.76 -12.20 26.77
CA THR A 408 9.21 -12.10 27.01
C THR A 408 9.62 -12.61 28.40
N ASP A 409 8.68 -12.64 29.34
CA ASP A 409 8.88 -13.14 30.69
C ASP A 409 8.49 -14.61 30.77
N GLU A 410 9.41 -15.48 31.19
CA GLU A 410 9.19 -16.93 31.22
C GLU A 410 8.19 -17.36 32.30
N ASN A 411 8.10 -16.63 33.42
CA ASN A 411 7.11 -16.91 34.46
C ASN A 411 5.71 -16.54 33.97
N PHE A 412 5.55 -15.37 33.33
CA PHE A 412 4.29 -14.99 32.70
C PHE A 412 3.91 -16.01 31.61
N LYS A 413 4.83 -16.36 30.72
CA LYS A 413 4.61 -17.37 29.66
C LYS A 413 4.16 -18.72 30.24
N SER A 414 4.79 -19.18 31.32
CA SER A 414 4.44 -20.42 32.02
C SER A 414 3.01 -20.40 32.56
N ILE A 415 2.59 -19.28 33.16
CA ILE A 415 1.21 -19.10 33.62
C ILE A 415 0.22 -19.13 32.46
N VAL A 416 0.56 -18.49 31.33
CA VAL A 416 -0.29 -18.53 30.14
C VAL A 416 -0.44 -19.94 29.62
N TYR A 417 0.64 -20.72 29.53
CA TYR A 417 0.59 -22.14 29.17
C TYR A 417 -0.36 -22.93 30.06
N SER A 418 -0.25 -22.76 31.38
CA SER A 418 -1.16 -23.38 32.35
C SER A 418 -2.62 -22.95 32.13
N LYS A 419 -2.86 -21.65 31.91
CA LYS A 419 -4.18 -21.06 31.73
C LYS A 419 -4.89 -21.56 30.47
N ILE A 420 -4.15 -21.78 29.39
CA ILE A 420 -4.69 -22.25 28.10
C ILE A 420 -4.64 -23.78 27.95
N GLY A 421 -4.13 -24.50 28.96
CA GLY A 421 -4.03 -25.97 28.94
C GLY A 421 -3.02 -26.50 27.93
N LYS A 422 -1.93 -25.77 27.65
CA LYS A 422 -0.84 -26.18 26.75
C LYS A 422 0.48 -26.32 27.49
N THR A 423 1.44 -26.99 26.86
CA THR A 423 2.82 -27.12 27.35
C THR A 423 3.81 -26.69 26.28
N ALA A 424 4.92 -26.06 26.69
CA ALA A 424 6.02 -25.73 25.80
C ALA A 424 6.60 -27.01 25.15
N PRO A 425 7.02 -26.97 23.87
CA PRO A 425 7.15 -25.80 23.00
C PRO A 425 5.92 -25.53 22.12
N SER A 426 4.72 -25.95 22.53
CA SER A 426 3.50 -25.70 21.72
C SER A 426 3.27 -24.19 21.53
N PRO A 427 2.82 -23.74 20.36
CA PRO A 427 2.58 -22.33 20.12
C PRO A 427 1.38 -21.83 20.95
N ILE A 428 1.54 -20.63 21.53
CA ILE A 428 0.48 -19.80 22.06
C ILE A 428 -0.06 -18.97 20.90
N LEU A 429 -1.31 -19.21 20.52
CA LEU A 429 -2.02 -18.48 19.49
C LEU A 429 -2.85 -17.36 20.12
N GLU A 430 -3.11 -16.29 19.37
CA GLU A 430 -3.95 -15.19 19.84
C GLU A 430 -5.36 -15.66 20.26
N SER A 431 -5.95 -16.61 19.52
CA SER A 431 -7.22 -17.23 19.92
C SER A 431 -7.18 -17.96 21.25
N ASP A 432 -6.02 -18.42 21.71
CA ASP A 432 -5.93 -19.10 23.01
C ASP A 432 -6.17 -18.12 24.17
N VAL A 433 -5.92 -16.82 23.96
CA VAL A 433 -5.91 -15.81 25.04
C VAL A 433 -6.96 -14.71 24.88
N LYS A 434 -7.41 -14.42 23.64
CA LYS A 434 -8.29 -13.27 23.34
C LYS A 434 -9.61 -13.26 24.13
N ASP A 435 -10.13 -14.44 24.49
CA ASP A 435 -11.41 -14.63 25.18
C ASP A 435 -11.25 -14.83 26.71
N ILE A 436 -10.01 -14.81 27.22
CA ILE A 436 -9.75 -14.93 28.66
C ILE A 436 -10.20 -13.66 29.37
N LYS A 437 -11.11 -13.83 30.34
CA LYS A 437 -11.70 -12.73 31.11
C LYS A 437 -10.97 -12.41 32.41
N SER A 438 -10.29 -13.39 33.01
CA SER A 438 -9.60 -13.23 34.29
C SER A 438 -8.24 -13.89 34.26
N LEU A 439 -7.21 -13.12 34.63
CA LEU A 439 -5.81 -13.53 34.64
C LEU A 439 -5.17 -13.18 35.99
N ASP A 440 -4.59 -14.19 36.63
CA ASP A 440 -3.86 -14.04 37.88
C ASP A 440 -2.37 -14.35 37.65
N LEU A 441 -1.55 -13.34 37.87
CA LEU A 441 -0.09 -13.33 37.79
C LEU A 441 0.52 -13.04 39.17
N SER A 442 -0.26 -13.03 40.25
CA SER A 442 0.21 -12.54 41.54
C SER A 442 1.31 -13.41 42.16
N GLY A 443 2.33 -12.77 42.74
CA GLY A 443 3.41 -13.48 43.45
C GLY A 443 4.27 -14.39 42.57
N ALA A 444 4.28 -14.17 41.25
CA ALA A 444 4.88 -15.06 40.27
C ALA A 444 6.26 -14.59 39.75
N GLU A 445 6.86 -13.59 40.40
CA GLU A 445 8.16 -13.01 40.00
C GLU A 445 8.14 -12.51 38.55
N VAL A 446 7.01 -11.98 38.08
CA VAL A 446 6.87 -11.42 36.73
C VAL A 446 7.54 -10.04 36.68
N SER A 447 8.38 -9.82 35.69
CA SER A 447 9.14 -8.58 35.50
C SER A 447 8.68 -7.76 34.28
N SER A 448 8.04 -8.42 33.30
CA SER A 448 7.53 -7.79 32.06
C SER A 448 6.07 -8.18 31.80
N SER A 449 5.25 -7.17 31.48
CA SER A 449 3.85 -7.36 31.07
C SER A 449 3.69 -7.62 29.56
N SER A 450 4.78 -7.82 28.81
CA SER A 450 4.72 -8.05 27.36
C SER A 450 3.92 -9.32 27.04
N GLY A 451 2.99 -9.24 26.10
CA GLY A 451 2.02 -10.28 25.76
C GLY A 451 0.63 -10.04 26.37
N LEU A 452 0.50 -9.15 27.36
CA LEU A 452 -0.79 -8.79 27.96
C LEU A 452 -1.73 -8.10 26.96
N GLU A 453 -1.19 -7.45 25.93
CA GLU A 453 -1.94 -6.75 24.89
C GLU A 453 -2.87 -7.65 24.05
N TYR A 454 -2.66 -8.97 24.08
CA TYR A 454 -3.46 -9.97 23.38
C TYR A 454 -4.68 -10.45 24.19
N PHE A 455 -4.79 -10.08 25.47
CA PHE A 455 -5.93 -10.42 26.33
C PHE A 455 -7.04 -9.37 26.19
N THR A 456 -7.61 -9.24 25.00
CA THR A 456 -8.54 -8.13 24.67
C THR A 456 -9.87 -8.20 25.41
N SER A 457 -10.30 -9.39 25.86
CA SER A 457 -11.53 -9.59 26.65
C SER A 457 -11.30 -9.59 28.16
N LEU A 458 -10.11 -9.22 28.63
CA LEU A 458 -9.74 -9.27 30.04
C LEU A 458 -10.55 -8.24 30.84
N THR A 459 -11.33 -8.73 31.80
CA THR A 459 -12.12 -7.92 32.74
C THR A 459 -11.47 -7.83 34.12
N GLU A 460 -10.65 -8.80 34.48
CA GLU A 460 -9.96 -8.87 35.78
C GLU A 460 -8.49 -9.23 35.59
N LEU A 461 -7.60 -8.38 36.11
CA LEU A 461 -6.17 -8.63 36.14
C LEU A 461 -5.64 -8.49 37.56
N ASN A 462 -5.06 -9.57 38.08
CA ASN A 462 -4.22 -9.52 39.26
C ASN A 462 -2.76 -9.75 38.86
N CYS A 463 -1.90 -8.76 39.08
CA CYS A 463 -0.46 -8.83 38.88
C CYS A 463 0.30 -8.33 40.10
N SER A 464 -0.29 -8.43 41.29
CA SER A 464 0.31 -7.95 42.54
C SER A 464 1.52 -8.76 43.01
N ASN A 465 2.40 -8.15 43.81
CA ASN A 465 3.61 -8.77 44.36
C ASN A 465 4.53 -9.35 43.28
N ASN A 466 4.95 -8.50 42.36
CA ASN A 466 5.82 -8.86 41.25
C ASN A 466 6.94 -7.80 41.11
N GLU A 467 7.72 -7.91 40.03
CA GLU A 467 8.83 -7.00 39.75
C GLU A 467 8.56 -6.08 38.55
N ILE A 468 7.29 -5.86 38.21
CA ILE A 468 6.90 -5.10 37.02
C ILE A 468 7.30 -3.64 37.17
N VAL A 469 8.09 -3.14 36.21
CA VAL A 469 8.53 -1.74 36.14
C VAL A 469 7.60 -0.90 35.27
N THR A 470 7.09 -1.49 34.19
CA THR A 470 6.17 -0.88 33.24
C THR A 470 4.99 -1.80 33.00
N LEU A 471 3.77 -1.31 33.21
CA LEU A 471 2.54 -2.03 32.97
C LEU A 471 1.73 -1.29 31.89
N ASP A 472 1.60 -1.92 30.72
CA ASP A 472 0.72 -1.44 29.64
C ASP A 472 -0.57 -2.25 29.62
N VAL A 473 -1.69 -1.58 29.94
CA VAL A 473 -3.05 -2.14 29.91
C VAL A 473 -3.93 -1.46 28.84
N SER A 474 -3.32 -0.74 27.90
CA SER A 474 -4.04 0.10 26.93
C SER A 474 -4.91 -0.69 25.95
N LYS A 475 -4.63 -1.97 25.74
CA LYS A 475 -5.41 -2.90 24.90
C LYS A 475 -6.45 -3.70 25.67
N ASN A 476 -6.38 -3.72 27.00
CA ASN A 476 -7.32 -4.42 27.87
C ASN A 476 -8.50 -3.51 28.23
N THR A 477 -9.17 -2.94 27.22
CA THR A 477 -10.20 -1.91 27.40
C THR A 477 -11.46 -2.40 28.11
N ALA A 478 -11.62 -3.73 28.24
CA ALA A 478 -12.69 -4.38 28.98
C ALA A 478 -12.41 -4.50 30.50
N LEU A 479 -11.24 -4.08 31.00
CA LEU A 479 -10.88 -4.20 32.41
C LEU A 479 -11.88 -3.47 33.32
N ILE A 480 -12.36 -4.20 34.33
CA ILE A 480 -13.24 -3.76 35.41
C ILE A 480 -12.46 -3.71 36.72
N ALA A 481 -11.55 -4.67 36.96
CA ALA A 481 -10.72 -4.71 38.16
C ALA A 481 -9.24 -4.90 37.81
N LEU A 482 -8.39 -4.03 38.36
CA LEU A 482 -6.93 -4.09 38.22
C LEU A 482 -6.27 -4.06 39.61
N SER A 483 -5.57 -5.15 39.95
CA SER A 483 -4.67 -5.23 41.09
C SER A 483 -3.23 -5.33 40.63
N CYS A 484 -2.43 -4.30 40.91
CA CYS A 484 -1.01 -4.21 40.55
C CYS A 484 -0.14 -3.77 41.73
N TRP A 485 -0.65 -3.93 42.96
CA TRP A 485 0.05 -3.52 44.18
C TRP A 485 1.33 -4.34 44.44
N GLY A 486 2.31 -3.77 45.11
CA GLY A 486 3.58 -4.46 45.41
C GLY A 486 4.41 -4.71 44.15
N ASN A 487 4.61 -3.68 43.34
CA ASN A 487 5.43 -3.70 42.12
C ASN A 487 6.44 -2.53 42.13
N LYS A 488 7.15 -2.32 41.02
CA LYS A 488 8.15 -1.26 40.85
C LYS A 488 7.67 -0.16 39.90
N LEU A 489 6.34 0.03 39.75
CA LEU A 489 5.76 0.97 38.79
C LEU A 489 6.10 2.42 39.15
N THR A 490 6.61 3.18 38.19
CA THR A 490 6.87 4.63 38.33
C THR A 490 5.78 5.48 37.70
N THR A 491 5.05 4.90 36.76
CA THR A 491 3.89 5.47 36.06
C THR A 491 2.83 4.39 35.85
N LEU A 492 1.57 4.79 35.86
CA LEU A 492 0.45 3.94 35.51
C LEU A 492 -0.58 4.76 34.72
N ASP A 493 -0.85 4.36 33.48
CA ASP A 493 -1.89 4.96 32.64
C ASP A 493 -3.06 3.99 32.48
N VAL A 494 -4.22 4.38 33.00
CA VAL A 494 -5.48 3.64 32.90
C VAL A 494 -6.53 4.38 32.07
N SER A 495 -6.13 5.40 31.29
CA SER A 495 -7.04 6.27 30.54
C SER A 495 -7.83 5.56 29.43
N LYS A 496 -7.40 4.36 29.02
CA LYS A 496 -8.12 3.52 28.03
C LYS A 496 -9.06 2.51 28.68
N ASN A 497 -8.95 2.30 29.98
CA ASN A 497 -9.74 1.33 30.73
C ASN A 497 -10.98 2.04 31.33
N VAL A 498 -11.81 2.60 30.46
CA VAL A 498 -12.98 3.43 30.84
C VAL A 498 -14.05 2.69 31.64
N SER A 499 -14.00 1.35 31.65
CA SER A 499 -14.88 0.48 32.44
C SER A 499 -14.30 0.10 33.80
N LEU A 500 -13.11 0.61 34.14
CA LEU A 500 -12.40 0.23 35.37
C LEU A 500 -13.15 0.77 36.59
N ASP A 501 -13.55 -0.14 37.46
CA ASP A 501 -14.34 0.12 38.67
C ASP A 501 -13.48 0.02 39.94
N ILE A 502 -12.49 -0.89 39.93
CA ILE A 502 -11.59 -1.15 41.05
C ILE A 502 -10.14 -1.04 40.61
N LEU A 503 -9.38 -0.14 41.27
CA LEU A 503 -7.94 0.01 41.08
C LEU A 503 -7.18 -0.14 42.40
N GLN A 504 -6.35 -1.18 42.50
CA GLN A 504 -5.43 -1.41 43.63
C GLN A 504 -3.98 -1.29 43.13
N CYS A 505 -3.34 -0.16 43.42
CA CYS A 505 -1.99 0.18 42.95
C CYS A 505 -1.02 0.56 44.08
N SER A 506 -1.35 0.16 45.32
CA SER A 506 -0.54 0.46 46.50
C SER A 506 0.86 -0.18 46.44
N MET A 507 1.79 0.27 47.28
CA MET A 507 3.16 -0.27 47.35
C MET A 507 3.87 -0.26 45.99
N ASN A 508 3.96 0.93 45.38
CA ASN A 508 4.63 1.19 44.11
C ASN A 508 5.46 2.48 44.23
N GLN A 509 5.95 3.03 43.10
CA GLN A 509 6.76 4.25 43.06
C GLN A 509 6.09 5.35 42.23
N LEU A 510 4.76 5.36 42.16
CA LEU A 510 4.00 6.31 41.35
C LEU A 510 4.20 7.74 41.86
N THR A 511 4.59 8.64 40.97
CA THR A 511 4.71 10.08 41.28
C THR A 511 3.49 10.88 40.85
N LYS A 512 2.70 10.32 39.92
CA LYS A 512 1.43 10.84 39.43
C LYS A 512 0.49 9.68 39.14
N LEU A 513 -0.79 9.90 39.37
CA LEU A 513 -1.85 8.96 39.03
C LEU A 513 -3.07 9.76 38.56
N ASN A 514 -3.53 9.47 37.35
CA ASN A 514 -4.79 9.98 36.82
C ASN A 514 -5.81 8.85 36.88
N VAL A 515 -6.94 9.10 37.52
CA VAL A 515 -7.99 8.11 37.74
C VAL A 515 -9.24 8.49 36.96
N ASP A 516 -9.96 7.49 36.45
CA ASP A 516 -11.21 7.70 35.74
C ASP A 516 -12.34 8.11 36.73
N PRO A 517 -13.18 9.11 36.39
CA PRO A 517 -14.36 9.51 37.18
C PRO A 517 -15.33 8.38 37.58
N ALA A 518 -15.31 7.25 36.85
CA ALA A 518 -16.22 6.13 37.07
C ALA A 518 -15.79 5.16 38.18
N LEU A 519 -14.55 5.26 38.68
CA LEU A 519 -14.02 4.37 39.72
C LEU A 519 -14.83 4.44 41.02
N THR A 520 -15.12 3.28 41.61
CA THR A 520 -15.78 3.18 42.92
C THR A 520 -14.83 2.78 44.04
N SER A 521 -13.67 2.20 43.72
CA SER A 521 -12.67 1.79 44.68
C SER A 521 -11.24 2.09 44.22
N LEU A 522 -10.51 2.87 45.01
CA LEU A 522 -9.11 3.23 44.77
C LEU A 522 -8.25 2.95 46.01
N ASN A 523 -7.18 2.16 45.84
CA ASN A 523 -6.11 2.10 46.82
C ASN A 523 -4.79 2.51 46.18
N CYS A 524 -4.23 3.60 46.67
CA CYS A 524 -3.01 4.24 46.17
C CYS A 524 -1.94 4.43 47.25
N THR A 525 -2.09 3.81 48.44
CA THR A 525 -1.14 3.93 49.56
C THR A 525 0.27 3.43 49.21
N ASP A 526 1.26 3.86 49.97
CA ASP A 526 2.67 3.48 49.81
C ASP A 526 3.17 3.75 48.39
N ASN A 527 2.94 4.98 47.91
CA ASN A 527 3.46 5.49 46.64
C ASN A 527 4.30 6.76 46.87
N LYS A 528 4.74 7.41 45.79
CA LYS A 528 5.47 8.69 45.82
C LYS A 528 4.59 9.86 45.37
N LEU A 529 3.27 9.73 45.55
CA LEU A 529 2.31 10.75 45.16
C LEU A 529 2.40 11.94 46.11
N THR A 530 2.38 13.15 45.57
CA THR A 530 2.26 14.39 46.37
C THR A 530 0.83 14.93 46.34
N THR A 531 0.09 14.62 45.29
CA THR A 531 -1.26 15.11 45.03
C THR A 531 -2.07 14.05 44.29
N ILE A 532 -3.37 13.96 44.57
CA ILE A 532 -4.32 13.17 43.79
C ILE A 532 -5.55 14.04 43.49
N ASP A 533 -5.95 14.12 42.22
CA ASP A 533 -7.13 14.88 41.80
C ASP A 533 -8.33 13.95 41.67
N LEU A 534 -9.26 14.09 42.61
CA LEU A 534 -10.51 13.33 42.65
C LEU A 534 -11.72 14.20 42.32
N SER A 535 -11.54 15.44 41.85
CA SER A 535 -12.61 16.42 41.65
C SER A 535 -13.70 16.00 40.67
N LYS A 536 -13.39 15.06 39.78
CA LYS A 536 -14.34 14.52 38.80
C LYS A 536 -15.04 13.25 39.26
N ASN A 537 -14.67 12.68 40.41
CA ASN A 537 -15.24 11.44 40.94
C ASN A 537 -16.49 11.76 41.77
N LEU A 538 -17.60 12.01 41.07
CA LEU A 538 -18.86 12.50 41.65
C LEU A 538 -19.68 11.42 42.39
N LYS A 539 -19.23 10.15 42.36
CA LYS A 539 -19.88 9.02 43.05
C LYS A 539 -19.25 8.79 44.42
N SER A 540 -19.99 8.14 45.33
CA SER A 540 -19.44 7.68 46.61
C SER A 540 -18.33 6.65 46.37
N MET A 541 -17.09 7.10 46.31
CA MET A 541 -15.91 6.28 46.08
C MET A 541 -15.23 5.93 47.41
N SER A 542 -14.91 4.66 47.61
CA SER A 542 -14.01 4.23 48.68
C SER A 542 -12.57 4.46 48.22
N PHE A 543 -11.83 5.35 48.88
CA PHE A 543 -10.44 5.61 48.53
C PHE A 543 -9.50 5.52 49.74
N LYS A 544 -8.28 5.04 49.49
CA LYS A 544 -7.16 5.01 50.46
C LYS A 544 -5.89 5.51 49.79
N CYS A 545 -5.26 6.53 50.37
CA CYS A 545 -3.97 7.08 49.96
C CYS A 545 -3.21 7.55 51.22
N ASP A 546 -1.90 7.79 51.10
CA ASP A 546 -1.07 8.14 52.28
C ASP A 546 -1.48 9.49 52.88
N GLU A 547 -1.33 9.64 54.20
CA GLU A 547 -1.75 10.84 54.94
C GLU A 547 -1.13 12.14 54.43
N ASN A 548 0.06 12.06 53.82
CA ASN A 548 0.79 13.21 53.28
C ASN A 548 0.37 13.61 51.85
N VAL A 549 -0.51 12.84 51.20
CA VAL A 549 -0.99 13.14 49.84
C VAL A 549 -2.08 14.19 49.90
N LYS A 550 -1.89 15.32 49.21
CA LYS A 550 -2.95 16.34 49.09
C LYS A 550 -4.04 15.85 48.13
N VAL A 551 -5.21 15.56 48.67
CA VAL A 551 -6.41 15.22 47.89
C VAL A 551 -7.08 16.51 47.40
N LEU A 552 -7.27 16.62 46.09
CA LEU A 552 -8.07 17.69 45.48
C LEU A 552 -9.48 17.14 45.24
N HIS A 553 -10.48 17.87 45.74
CA HIS A 553 -11.91 17.57 45.59
C HIS A 553 -12.58 18.52 44.61
#